data_AF-A0A2D6XR49-F1
#
_entry.id   AF-A0A2D6XR49-F1
#
_cell.length_a   1.000
_cell.length_b   1.000
_cell.length_c   1.000
_cell.angle_alpha   90.00
_cell.angle_beta   90.00
_cell.angle_gamma   90.00
#
_symmetry.space_group_name_H-M   'P 1'
#
loop_
_entity.id
_entity.type
_entity.pdbx_description
1 polymer ?
#
loop_
_entity_poly.entity_id
_entity_poly.type
_entity_poly.pdbx_seq_one_letter_code
_entity_poly.pdbx_strand_id
1 'polypeptide(L)'
;MLKKIKYTFYIVSFLLFAILITNFYFSDQNIRATNKSRSSYSVKISNDTMNIPLLKNDTSNIIEYRNDIEIYKKKKKKYKFWELIGSK
;
A
#
# COMPACT_ATOMS: atom_id res chain seq x y z
N MET A 1 18.00 -39.50 12.67
CA MET A 1 18.47 -38.32 13.44
C MET A 1 18.86 -37.13 12.55
N LEU A 2 19.54 -37.34 11.41
CA LEU A 2 19.90 -36.29 10.44
C LEU A 2 18.75 -35.37 10.02
N LYS A 3 17.56 -35.90 9.73
CA LYS A 3 16.37 -35.07 9.43
C LYS A 3 16.00 -34.12 10.58
N LYS A 4 16.05 -34.58 11.83
CA LYS A 4 15.77 -33.74 13.02
C LYS A 4 16.81 -32.64 13.17
N ILE A 5 18.10 -32.98 13.03
CA ILE A 5 19.22 -32.02 13.06
C ILE A 5 19.07 -30.95 11.98
N LYS A 6 18.67 -31.33 10.76
CA LYS A 6 18.44 -30.39 9.64
C LYS A 6 17.36 -29.36 9.97
N TYR A 7 16.22 -29.80 10.54
CA TYR A 7 15.14 -28.87 10.93
C TYR A 7 15.53 -27.98 12.11
N THR A 8 16.25 -28.52 13.09
CA THR A 8 16.80 -27.72 14.21
C THR A 8 17.75 -26.64 13.70
N PHE A 9 18.62 -26.96 12.74
CA PHE A 9 19.53 -25.99 12.13
C PHE A 9 18.78 -24.83 11.46
N TYR A 10 17.70 -25.11 10.73
CA TYR A 10 16.90 -24.05 10.10
C TYR A 10 16.26 -23.10 11.13
N ILE A 11 15.72 -23.65 12.23
CA ILE A 11 15.12 -22.84 13.29
C ILE A 11 16.18 -21.97 13.98
N VAL A 12 17.34 -22.55 14.33
CA VAL A 12 18.44 -21.81 14.96
C VAL A 12 18.98 -20.72 14.04
N SER A 13 19.16 -21.03 12.75
CA SER A 13 19.62 -20.05 11.76
C SER A 13 18.63 -18.89 11.62
N PHE A 14 17.32 -19.18 11.58
CA PHE A 14 16.29 -18.16 11.52
C PHE A 14 16.27 -17.27 12.77
N LEU A 15 16.36 -17.87 13.96
CA LEU A 15 16.40 -17.12 15.22
C LEU A 15 17.65 -16.24 15.31
N LEU A 16 18.82 -16.78 14.93
CA LEU A 16 20.07 -16.01 14.88
C LEU A 16 19.93 -14.82 13.93
N PHE A 17 19.38 -15.04 12.74
CA PHE A 17 19.13 -13.98 11.77
C PHE A 17 18.21 -12.90 12.35
N ALA A 18 17.09 -13.29 12.98
CA ALA A 18 16.16 -12.34 13.59
C ALA A 18 16.83 -11.50 14.69
N ILE A 19 17.65 -12.10 15.54
CA ILE A 19 18.41 -11.39 16.60
C ILE A 19 19.41 -10.41 15.99
N LEU A 20 20.18 -10.84 14.97
CA LEU A 20 21.16 -9.98 14.30
C LEU A 20 20.51 -8.77 13.63
N ILE A 21 19.42 -8.98 12.90
CA ILE A 21 18.66 -7.92 12.25
C ILE A 21 18.10 -6.96 13.29
N THR A 22 17.50 -7.47 14.36
CA THR A 22 16.97 -6.65 15.45
C THR A 22 18.08 -5.79 16.05
N ASN A 23 19.20 -6.39 16.46
CA ASN A 23 20.33 -5.66 17.03
C ASN A 23 20.89 -4.60 16.08
N PHE A 24 20.97 -4.90 14.78
CA PHE A 24 21.43 -3.94 13.79
C PHE A 24 20.49 -2.74 13.68
N TYR A 25 19.18 -2.97 13.49
CA TYR A 25 18.21 -1.88 13.29
C TYR A 25 17.98 -1.05 14.54
N PHE A 26 17.98 -1.68 15.72
CA PHE A 26 17.85 -1.02 17.02
C PHE A 26 19.18 -0.45 17.55
N SER A 27 20.30 -0.65 16.83
CA SER A 27 21.57 -0.04 17.22
C SER A 27 21.47 1.49 17.17
N ASP A 28 22.07 2.16 18.15
CA ASP A 28 22.10 3.61 18.19
C ASP A 28 22.72 4.23 16.93
N GLN A 29 23.71 3.55 16.34
CA GLN A 29 24.33 3.97 15.10
C GLN A 29 23.31 4.02 13.95
N ASN A 30 22.51 2.96 13.78
CA ASN A 30 21.50 2.89 12.75
C ASN A 30 20.35 3.89 13.00
N ILE A 31 19.93 4.04 14.25
CA ILE A 31 18.92 5.03 14.66
C ILE A 31 19.40 6.44 14.31
N ARG A 32 20.63 6.81 14.69
CA ARG A 32 21.22 8.12 14.39
C ARG A 32 21.34 8.36 12.89
N ALA A 33 21.84 7.38 12.13
CA ALA A 33 21.97 7.50 10.67
C ALA A 33 20.61 7.66 9.98
N THR A 34 19.61 6.88 10.40
CA THR A 34 18.24 6.94 9.85
C THR A 34 17.60 8.30 10.15
N ASN A 35 17.71 8.80 11.38
CA ASN A 35 17.14 10.10 11.76
C ASN A 35 17.81 11.25 11.00
N LYS A 36 19.14 11.20 10.82
CA LYS A 36 19.88 12.19 10.02
C LYS A 36 19.46 12.17 8.55
N SER A 37 19.24 11.00 7.97
CA SER A 37 18.74 10.89 6.60
C SER A 37 17.33 11.47 6.48
N ARG A 38 16.42 11.10 7.39
CA ARG A 38 15.04 11.61 7.42
C ARG A 38 14.97 13.13 7.57
N SER A 39 15.79 13.71 8.44
CA SER A 39 15.83 15.17 8.60
C SER A 39 16.32 15.87 7.33
N SER A 40 17.34 15.32 6.66
CA SER A 40 17.82 15.84 5.38
C SER A 40 16.74 15.78 4.28
N TYR A 41 15.98 14.68 4.19
CA TYR A 41 14.86 14.60 3.25
C TYR A 41 13.73 15.55 3.60
N SER A 42 13.40 15.73 4.88
CA SER A 42 12.38 16.69 5.31
C SER A 42 12.73 18.11 4.86
N VAL A 43 13.98 18.53 5.07
CA VAL A 43 14.48 19.85 4.61
C VAL A 43 14.45 19.96 3.08
N LYS A 44 14.81 18.88 2.38
CA LYS A 44 14.75 18.86 0.91
C LYS A 44 13.31 19.00 0.41
N ILE A 45 12.37 18.25 0.98
CA ILE A 45 10.95 18.32 0.64
C ILE A 45 10.39 19.72 0.94
N SER A 46 10.72 20.33 2.07
CA SER A 46 10.24 21.70 2.35
C SER A 46 10.76 22.70 1.32
N ASN A 47 12.01 22.57 0.88
CA ASN A 47 12.57 23.45 -0.15
C ASN A 47 11.97 23.18 -1.54
N ASP A 48 11.78 21.90 -1.89
CA ASP A 48 11.24 21.50 -3.19
C ASP A 48 9.74 21.87 -3.30
N THR A 49 8.96 21.68 -2.22
CA THR A 49 7.53 22.04 -2.15
C THR A 49 7.28 23.54 -2.22
N MET A 50 8.21 24.36 -1.75
CA MET A 50 8.13 25.82 -1.88
C MET A 50 8.09 26.27 -3.36
N ASN A 51 8.64 25.46 -4.27
CA ASN A 51 8.68 25.74 -5.70
C ASN A 51 7.53 25.07 -6.49
N ILE A 52 6.64 24.32 -5.82
CA ILE A 52 5.52 23.67 -6.50
C ILE A 52 4.37 24.68 -6.61
N PRO A 53 3.92 25.05 -7.82
CA PRO A 53 2.77 25.92 -7.97
C PRO A 53 1.53 25.21 -7.44
N LEU A 54 0.83 25.85 -6.49
CA LEU A 54 -0.46 25.38 -6.02
C LEU A 54 -1.47 25.51 -7.15
N LEU A 55 -2.00 24.37 -7.62
CA LEU A 55 -3.10 24.33 -8.57
C LEU A 55 -4.34 24.93 -7.91
N LYS A 56 -4.96 25.91 -8.58
CA LYS A 56 -6.23 26.46 -8.14
C LYS A 56 -7.29 25.35 -8.20
N ASN A 57 -8.14 25.29 -7.17
CA ASN A 57 -9.24 24.35 -7.14
C ASN A 57 -10.12 24.48 -8.40
N ASP A 58 -10.12 23.45 -9.24
CA ASP A 58 -10.93 23.35 -10.47
C ASP A 58 -12.14 22.41 -10.27
N THR A 59 -12.37 21.92 -9.05
CA THR A 59 -13.46 20.98 -8.73
C THR A 59 -14.85 21.60 -8.66
N SER A 60 -15.00 22.90 -8.93
CA SER A 60 -16.32 23.52 -9.06
C SER A 60 -17.10 22.88 -10.22
N ASN A 61 -18.24 22.27 -9.91
CA ASN A 61 -19.16 21.63 -10.87
C ASN A 61 -18.59 20.41 -11.64
N ILE A 62 -17.53 19.75 -11.17
CA ILE A 62 -17.04 18.50 -11.79
C ILE A 62 -18.05 17.36 -11.68
N ILE A 63 -18.80 17.30 -10.58
CA ILE A 63 -19.82 16.26 -10.36
C ILE A 63 -21.19 16.85 -10.66
N GLU A 64 -21.54 16.92 -11.94
CA GLU A 64 -22.93 17.13 -12.35
C GLU A 64 -23.64 15.77 -12.25
N TYR A 65 -24.55 15.63 -11.29
CA TYR A 65 -25.38 14.43 -11.15
C TYR A 65 -26.37 14.37 -12.32
N ARG A 66 -25.93 13.80 -13.45
CA ARG A 66 -26.78 13.61 -14.62
C ARG A 66 -27.66 12.37 -14.41
N ASN A 67 -28.90 12.44 -14.89
CA ASN A 67 -29.83 11.29 -14.85
C ASN A 67 -29.46 10.18 -15.87
N ASP A 68 -28.30 10.29 -16.53
CA ASP A 68 -27.82 9.36 -17.54
C ASP A 68 -27.60 7.94 -16.98
N ILE A 69 -27.12 7.81 -15.74
CA ILE A 69 -27.02 6.52 -15.04
C ILE A 69 -28.40 5.88 -14.86
N GLU A 70 -29.40 6.68 -14.48
CA GLU A 70 -30.78 6.22 -14.28
C GLU A 70 -31.45 5.83 -15.61
N ILE A 71 -31.23 6.63 -16.65
CA ILE A 71 -31.70 6.37 -18.02
C ILE A 71 -31.05 5.09 -18.56
N TYR A 72 -29.75 4.90 -18.35
CA TYR A 72 -29.04 3.69 -18.75
C TYR A 72 -29.58 2.46 -18.02
N LYS A 73 -29.79 2.53 -16.69
CA LYS A 73 -30.38 1.42 -15.91
C LYS A 73 -31.77 1.05 -16.41
N LYS A 74 -32.61 2.03 -16.77
CA LYS A 74 -33.95 1.79 -17.35
C LYS A 74 -33.89 1.16 -18.75
N LYS A 75 -32.92 1.56 -19.58
CA LYS A 75 -32.73 1.02 -20.95
C LYS A 75 -31.98 -0.31 -21.00
N LYS A 76 -31.28 -0.69 -19.93
CA LYS A 76 -30.49 -1.92 -19.89
C LYS A 76 -31.41 -3.15 -19.97
N LYS A 77 -31.14 -4.04 -20.93
CA LYS A 77 -31.82 -5.35 -21.02
C LYS A 77 -31.58 -6.15 -19.75
N LYS A 78 -32.65 -6.76 -19.21
CA LYS A 78 -32.55 -7.72 -18.10
C LYS A 78 -31.97 -9.02 -18.63
N TYR A 79 -30.81 -9.42 -18.12
CA TYR A 79 -30.18 -10.68 -18.48
C TYR A 79 -30.83 -11.81 -17.69
N LYS A 80 -31.41 -12.77 -18.41
CA LYS A 80 -32.11 -13.95 -17.87
C LYS A 80 -31.18 -15.13 -17.60
N PHE A 81 -29.87 -14.92 -17.59
CA PHE A 81 -28.87 -15.97 -17.44
C PHE A 81 -29.15 -16.86 -16.22
N TRP A 82 -29.54 -16.27 -15.09
CA TRP A 82 -29.88 -17.01 -13.88
C TRP A 82 -31.24 -17.71 -13.94
N GLU A 83 -32.18 -17.21 -14.74
CA GLU A 83 -33.46 -17.91 -15.01
C GLU A 83 -33.22 -19.22 -15.78
N LEU A 84 -32.17 -19.27 -16.61
CA LEU A 84 -31.78 -20.47 -17.36
C LEU A 84 -31.09 -21.53 -16.49
N ILE A 85 -30.45 -21.12 -15.40
CA ILE A 85 -29.73 -22.04 -14.48
C ILE A 85 -30.67 -22.63 -13.43
N GLY A 86 -31.77 -21.93 -13.12
CA GLY A 86 -32.75 -22.35 -12.11
C GLY A 86 -34.03 -22.99 -12.65
N SER A 87 -34.23 -23.10 -13.97
CA SER A 87 -35.41 -23.77 -14.52
C SER A 87 -35.25 -25.29 -14.37
N LYS A 88 -35.81 -25.83 -13.29
CA LYS A 88 -36.06 -27.25 -13.14
C LYS A 88 -37.33 -27.64 -13.88
#